data_AF-X1IH43-F1
#
_entry.id   AF-X1IH43-F1
#
_cell.length_a   1.000
_cell.length_b   1.000
_cell.length_c   1.000
_cell.angle_alpha   90.00
_cell.angle_beta   90.00
_cell.angle_gamma   90.00
#
_symmetry.space_group_name_H-M   'P 1'
#
loop_
_entity.id
_entity.type
_entity.pdbx_description
1 polymer ?
#
loop_
_entity_poly.entity_id
_entity_poly.type
_entity_poly.pdbx_seq_one_letter_code
_entity_poly.pdbx_strand_id
1 'polypeptide(L)'
;MSYHEKGYHRVNRIVTTLLDGRTVAKGVTTTPVVWDAYVTVTIPNLNFIEEVLNIQWHTEGPPVDYVDVGNKNISGNVVGITVTGPGAGTTLTLEIIAIGV
;
A
#
# COMPACT_ATOMS: atom_id res chain seq x y z
N MET A 1 -18.66 -11.23 -19.25
CA MET A 1 -18.42 -9.83 -18.84
C MET A 1 -17.11 -9.80 -18.07
N SER A 2 -15.99 -9.47 -18.73
CA SER A 2 -14.71 -9.26 -18.05
C SER A 2 -14.72 -7.85 -17.45
N TYR A 3 -14.86 -7.78 -16.14
CA TYR A 3 -14.81 -6.53 -15.40
C TYR A 3 -13.37 -5.96 -15.54
N HIS A 4 -13.19 -4.83 -16.23
CA HIS A 4 -11.90 -4.15 -16.28
C HIS A 4 -11.67 -3.40 -14.95
N GLU A 5 -11.27 -4.16 -13.94
CA GLU A 5 -11.06 -3.84 -12.53
C GLU A 5 -9.93 -2.84 -12.19
N LYS A 6 -9.26 -2.22 -13.18
CA LYS A 6 -8.06 -1.41 -12.90
C LYS A 6 -8.32 -0.19 -12.01
N GLY A 7 -9.55 0.34 -11.96
CA GLY A 7 -9.88 1.55 -11.20
C GLY A 7 -10.46 1.34 -9.80
N TYR A 8 -11.07 0.18 -9.51
CA TYR A 8 -11.79 -0.01 -8.24
C TYR A 8 -10.89 -0.48 -7.10
N HIS A 9 -9.80 -1.18 -7.42
CA HIS A 9 -8.90 -1.71 -6.41
C HIS A 9 -7.89 -0.66 -5.95
N ARG A 10 -7.22 0.10 -6.82
CA ARG A 10 -6.07 0.96 -6.41
C ARG A 10 -6.44 2.35 -5.92
N VAL A 11 -7.37 2.47 -4.98
CA VAL A 11 -7.79 3.75 -4.40
C VAL A 11 -7.83 3.71 -2.87
N ASN A 12 -7.57 4.88 -2.27
CA ASN A 12 -7.79 5.10 -0.85
C ASN A 12 -9.27 4.96 -0.53
N ARG A 13 -9.62 4.14 0.47
CA ARG A 13 -11.02 3.95 0.87
C ARG A 13 -11.17 3.35 2.26
N ILE A 14 -12.33 3.55 2.86
CA ILE A 14 -12.80 2.68 3.95
C ILE A 14 -13.24 1.35 3.34
N VAL A 15 -12.81 0.25 3.94
CA VAL A 15 -13.21 -1.11 3.55
C VAL A 15 -14.41 -1.54 4.36
N THR A 16 -14.36 -1.34 5.69
CA THR A 16 -15.48 -1.60 6.61
C THR A 16 -15.24 -0.91 7.95
N THR A 17 -16.28 -0.81 8.77
CA THR A 17 -16.20 -0.45 10.19
C THR A 17 -16.66 -1.66 11.01
N LEU A 18 -15.87 -2.03 12.01
CA LEU A 18 -16.17 -3.15 12.89
C LEU A 18 -17.20 -2.74 13.96
N LEU A 19 -17.83 -3.74 14.60
CA LEU A 19 -18.83 -3.51 15.65
C LEU A 19 -18.27 -2.80 16.88
N ASP A 20 -16.95 -2.85 17.09
CA ASP A 20 -16.25 -2.14 18.17
C ASP A 20 -15.88 -0.69 17.81
N GLY A 21 -16.29 -0.21 16.62
CA GLY A 21 -16.06 1.15 16.16
C GLY A 21 -14.74 1.37 15.40
N ARG A 22 -13.85 0.37 15.33
CA ARG A 22 -12.61 0.48 14.55
C ARG A 22 -12.90 0.43 13.05
N THR A 23 -12.07 1.13 12.29
CA THR A 23 -12.18 1.21 10.84
C THR A 23 -11.09 0.38 10.18
N VAL A 24 -11.48 -0.48 9.23
CA VAL A 24 -10.55 -1.09 8.29
C VAL A 24 -10.52 -0.21 7.05
N ALA A 25 -9.34 0.29 6.71
CA ALA A 25 -9.14 1.19 5.58
C ALA A 25 -7.98 0.73 4.71
N LYS A 26 -8.02 1.17 3.45
CA LYS A 26 -6.94 1.00 2.49
C LYS A 26 -6.28 2.33 2.16
N GLY A 27 -4.96 2.34 2.19
CA GLY A 27 -4.11 3.37 1.59
C GLY A 27 -3.41 2.84 0.35
N VAL A 28 -3.18 3.73 -0.62
CA VAL A 28 -2.50 3.43 -1.88
C VAL A 28 -1.50 4.54 -2.18
N THR A 29 -0.31 4.18 -2.64
CA THR A 29 0.68 5.13 -3.15
C THR A 29 1.35 4.56 -4.38
N THR A 30 1.49 5.38 -5.41
CA THR A 30 2.18 5.05 -6.65
C THR A 30 3.36 5.99 -6.81
N THR A 31 4.55 5.43 -7.00
CA THR A 31 5.79 6.21 -7.14
C THR A 31 6.72 5.55 -8.15
N PRO A 32 7.42 6.34 -8.98
CA PRO A 32 8.58 5.82 -9.69
C PRO A 32 9.66 5.39 -8.68
N VAL A 33 10.38 4.32 -9.01
CA VAL A 33 11.48 3.80 -8.21
C VAL A 33 12.70 3.57 -9.10
N VAL A 34 13.88 3.84 -8.55
CA VAL A 34 15.16 3.70 -9.28
C VAL A 34 15.91 2.44 -8.82
N TRP A 35 15.79 2.12 -7.53
CA TRP A 35 16.39 0.97 -6.83
C TRP A 35 15.57 0.70 -5.56
N ASP A 36 16.18 0.06 -4.57
CA ASP A 36 15.69 -0.04 -3.20
C ASP A 36 15.16 1.32 -2.71
N ALA A 37 13.91 1.32 -2.28
CA ALA A 37 13.19 2.52 -1.94
C ALA A 37 12.50 2.37 -0.59
N TYR A 38 12.55 3.43 0.21
CA TYR A 38 11.65 3.58 1.35
C TYR A 38 10.40 4.33 0.90
N VAL A 39 9.28 3.63 0.85
CA VAL A 39 8.01 4.17 0.35
C VAL A 39 7.02 4.29 1.50
N THR A 40 6.36 5.44 1.57
CA THR A 40 5.33 5.71 2.57
C THR A 40 3.95 5.65 1.94
N VAL A 41 3.01 4.99 2.62
CA VAL A 41 1.60 4.95 2.27
C VAL A 41 0.79 5.58 3.40
N THR A 42 0.07 6.64 3.09
CA THR A 42 -0.90 7.24 4.03
C THR A 42 -2.24 6.52 3.90
N ILE A 43 -2.87 6.21 5.04
CA ILE A 43 -4.20 5.62 5.12
C ILE A 43 -5.16 6.71 5.63
N PRO A 44 -5.74 7.54 4.73
CA PRO A 44 -6.30 8.84 5.10
C PRO A 44 -7.55 8.77 6.00
N ASN A 45 -8.21 7.62 6.08
CA ASN A 45 -9.42 7.44 6.90
C ASN A 45 -9.12 6.95 8.31
N LEU A 46 -7.84 6.82 8.68
CA LEU A 46 -7.39 6.52 10.04
C LEU A 46 -6.61 7.74 10.55
N ASN A 47 -6.75 8.03 11.84
CA ASN A 47 -5.90 8.92 12.60
C ASN A 47 -4.70 8.15 13.19
N PHE A 48 -4.92 6.89 13.56
CA PHE A 48 -3.95 5.99 14.13
C PHE A 48 -4.13 4.59 13.57
N ILE A 49 -3.04 3.95 13.16
CA ILE A 49 -3.02 2.55 12.73
C ILE A 49 -2.64 1.68 13.93
N GLU A 50 -3.54 0.77 14.29
CA GLU A 50 -3.28 -0.27 15.28
C GLU A 50 -2.50 -1.42 14.66
N GLU A 51 -2.91 -1.86 13.47
CA GLU A 51 -2.31 -3.01 12.81
C GLU A 51 -2.44 -2.93 11.28
N VAL A 52 -1.41 -3.43 10.59
CA VAL A 52 -1.42 -3.63 9.14
C VAL A 52 -1.81 -5.07 8.83
N LEU A 53 -2.96 -5.23 8.18
CA LEU A 53 -3.57 -6.53 7.90
C LEU A 53 -3.04 -7.15 6.61
N ASN A 54 -2.70 -6.33 5.61
CA ASN A 54 -2.21 -6.82 4.33
C ASN A 54 -1.41 -5.73 3.59
N ILE A 55 -0.34 -6.15 2.91
CA ILE A 55 0.45 -5.32 2.00
C ILE A 55 0.48 -6.03 0.65
N GLN A 56 0.12 -5.30 -0.39
CA GLN A 56 0.20 -5.74 -1.78
C GLN A 56 1.01 -4.73 -2.59
N TRP A 57 1.68 -5.23 -3.62
CA TRP A 57 2.47 -4.41 -4.51
C TRP A 57 2.23 -4.79 -5.97
N HIS A 58 2.37 -3.79 -6.83
CA HIS A 58 2.29 -3.93 -8.28
C HIS A 58 3.40 -3.10 -8.92
N THR A 59 4.01 -3.64 -9.96
CA THR A 59 5.02 -2.94 -10.75
C THR A 59 4.51 -2.77 -12.18
N GLU A 60 4.71 -1.58 -12.73
CA GLU A 60 4.48 -1.26 -14.14
C GLU A 60 5.78 -0.74 -14.75
N GLY A 61 6.06 -1.11 -16.01
CA GLY A 61 7.31 -0.76 -16.70
C GLY A 61 8.10 -2.00 -17.13
N PRO A 62 9.45 -1.95 -17.08
CA PRO A 62 10.29 -3.09 -17.44
C PRO A 62 9.94 -4.33 -16.60
N PRO A 63 10.22 -5.55 -17.11
CA PRO A 63 10.09 -6.78 -16.34
C PRO A 63 10.88 -6.68 -15.03
N VAL A 64 10.25 -7.09 -13.93
CA VAL A 64 10.85 -7.13 -12.60
C VAL A 64 10.96 -8.59 -12.18
N ASP A 65 12.19 -9.06 -11.93
CA ASP A 65 12.47 -10.47 -11.62
C ASP A 65 12.01 -10.86 -10.21
N TYR A 66 12.12 -9.94 -9.25
CA TYR A 66 11.60 -10.11 -7.89
C TYR A 66 11.27 -8.76 -7.25
N VAL A 67 10.36 -8.79 -6.27
CA VAL A 67 10.12 -7.68 -5.36
C VAL A 67 10.02 -8.27 -3.96
N ASP A 68 10.73 -7.68 -3.02
CA ASP A 68 10.65 -8.05 -1.60
C ASP A 68 10.34 -6.82 -0.74
N VAL A 69 9.62 -7.08 0.35
CA VAL A 69 9.07 -6.07 1.26
C VAL A 69 9.70 -6.25 2.63
N GLY A 70 10.59 -5.32 2.97
CA GLY A 70 11.39 -5.35 4.19
C GLY A 70 10.75 -4.61 5.37
N ASN A 71 11.59 -3.90 6.11
CA ASN A 71 11.22 -3.23 7.36
C ASN A 71 10.00 -2.31 7.19
N LYS A 72 9.05 -2.51 8.11
CA LYS A 72 7.81 -1.74 8.23
C LYS A 72 7.91 -0.82 9.44
N ASN A 73 7.55 0.44 9.25
CA ASN A 73 7.42 1.43 10.32
C ASN A 73 6.03 2.07 10.24
N ILE A 74 5.35 2.18 11.39
CA ILE A 74 4.03 2.79 11.49
C ILE A 74 4.15 4.06 12.33
N SER A 75 3.64 5.18 11.82
CA SER A 75 3.60 6.46 12.52
C SER A 75 2.28 7.16 12.25
N GLY A 76 1.40 7.21 13.25
CA GLY A 76 0.05 7.75 13.09
C GLY A 76 -0.73 6.93 12.07
N ASN A 77 -1.10 7.56 10.95
CA ASN A 77 -1.81 6.93 9.83
C ASN A 77 -0.93 6.64 8.61
N VAL A 78 0.39 6.67 8.77
CA VAL A 78 1.36 6.42 7.71
C VAL A 78 2.10 5.12 7.98
N VAL A 79 2.21 4.29 6.95
CA VAL A 79 3.06 3.10 6.94
C VAL A 79 4.23 3.34 6.01
N GLY A 80 5.44 3.36 6.54
CA GLY A 80 6.67 3.33 5.75
C GLY A 80 7.17 1.90 5.57
N ILE A 81 7.61 1.58 4.36
CA ILE A 81 8.05 0.26 3.96
C ILE A 81 9.31 0.36 3.11
N THR A 82 10.31 -0.45 3.43
CA THR A 82 11.45 -0.67 2.53
C THR A 82 11.06 -1.68 1.46
N VAL A 83 11.23 -1.35 0.19
CA VAL A 83 10.99 -2.25 -0.95
C VAL A 83 12.28 -2.41 -1.71
N THR A 84 12.64 -3.66 -2.04
CA THR A 84 13.80 -4.00 -2.86
C THR A 84 13.36 -4.81 -4.08
N GLY A 85 14.15 -4.75 -5.15
CA GLY A 85 13.90 -5.49 -6.39
C GLY A 85 13.45 -4.65 -7.60
N PRO A 86 12.55 -3.65 -7.47
CA PRO A 86 12.20 -2.79 -8.60
C PRO A 86 13.43 -2.08 -9.20
N GLY A 87 13.70 -2.35 -10.48
CA GLY A 87 14.78 -1.71 -11.22
C GLY A 87 14.41 -0.32 -11.75
N ALA A 88 15.41 0.43 -12.21
CA ALA A 88 15.23 1.76 -12.75
C ALA A 88 14.20 1.81 -13.90
N GLY A 89 13.32 2.81 -13.87
CA GLY A 89 12.24 2.97 -14.83
C GLY A 89 10.96 2.21 -14.50
N THR A 90 10.92 1.52 -13.35
CA THR A 90 9.72 0.88 -12.82
C THR A 90 8.87 1.88 -12.03
N THR A 91 7.56 1.79 -12.18
CA THR A 91 6.58 2.43 -11.30
C THR A 91 6.04 1.40 -10.33
N LEU A 92 6.20 1.65 -9.03
CA LEU A 92 5.69 0.81 -7.96
C LEU A 92 4.38 1.40 -7.43
N THR A 93 3.35 0.55 -7.31
CA THR A 93 2.13 0.85 -6.56
C THR A 93 2.07 -0.06 -5.34
N LEU A 94 2.01 0.53 -4.15
CA LEU A 94 1.77 -0.17 -2.89
C LEU A 94 0.32 0.05 -2.44
N GLU A 95 -0.32 -1.04 -2.02
CA GLU A 95 -1.65 -1.07 -1.42
C GLU A 95 -1.55 -1.67 -0.02
N ILE A 96 -2.01 -0.93 0.99
CA ILE A 96 -1.95 -1.38 2.38
C ILE A 96 -3.35 -1.34 2.97
N ILE A 97 -3.79 -2.48 3.50
CA ILE A 97 -5.00 -2.58 4.31
C ILE A 97 -4.58 -2.59 5.77
N ALA A 98 -5.17 -1.69 6.56
CA ALA A 98 -4.90 -1.56 7.98
C ALA A 98 -6.20 -1.35 8.76
N ILE A 99 -6.11 -1.56 10.07
CA ILE A 99 -7.16 -1.30 11.04
C ILE A 99 -6.71 -0.24 12.05
N GLY A 100 -7.65 0.60 12.49
CA GLY A 100 -7.42 1.57 13.56
C GLY A 100 -8.59 2.53 13.74
N VAL A 101 -8.30 3.74 14.23
CA VAL A 101 -9.26 4.80 14.55
C VAL A 101 -8.85 6.12 13.91
#